data_AF-A0A661B496-F1
#
_entry.id   AF-A0A661B496-F1
#
_cell.length_a   1.000
_cell.length_b   1.000
_cell.length_c   1.000
_cell.angle_alpha   90.00
_cell.angle_beta   90.00
_cell.angle_gamma   90.00
#
_symmetry.space_group_name_H-M   'P 1'
#
loop_
_entity.id
_entity.type
_entity.pdbx_description
1 polymer ?
#
loop_
_entity_poly.entity_id
_entity_poly.type
_entity_poly.pdbx_seq_one_letter_code
_entity_poly.pdbx_strand_id
1 'polypeptide(L)'
;CIIPALESTEWWHALESFVVLGLSIVGTLYDVRDIDSLIKPISDLLKNQDIDRKIKLPTDILKRILRDKKTLLLCPLCKSRLESNVADLPERERDSVWQPEWRTAKRAEGEDKSIQIMHLKPLIESAIIHTAENVRYGHRWCNVSMTDHSIDETLDFMEHVIEVHGRCKK
;
A
#
# COMPACT_ATOMS: atom_id res chain seq x y z
N CYS A 1 4.91 -4.75 9.02
CA CYS A 1 5.23 -5.78 8.02
C CYS A 1 6.06 -6.94 8.55
N ILE A 2 7.06 -6.74 9.42
CA ILE A 2 7.92 -7.86 9.86
C ILE A 2 7.13 -9.01 10.48
N ILE A 3 6.16 -8.72 11.36
CA ILE A 3 5.38 -9.77 12.05
C ILE A 3 4.56 -10.62 11.05
N PRO A 4 3.67 -10.05 10.20
CA PRO A 4 2.98 -10.84 9.17
C PRO A 4 3.92 -11.51 8.15
N ALA A 5 5.06 -10.89 7.83
CA ALA A 5 6.02 -11.44 6.89
C ALA A 5 6.91 -12.56 7.47
N LEU A 6 6.94 -12.73 8.78
CA LEU A 6 7.67 -13.84 9.43
C LEU A 6 6.73 -14.98 9.82
N GLU A 7 5.48 -14.67 10.14
CA GLU A 7 4.52 -15.64 10.68
C GLU A 7 3.55 -16.19 9.63
N SER A 8 3.39 -15.52 8.49
CA SER A 8 2.30 -15.83 7.54
C SER A 8 2.66 -15.59 6.07
N THR A 9 3.95 -15.65 5.71
CA THR A 9 4.34 -15.61 4.30
C THR A 9 5.61 -16.41 4.01
N GLU A 10 5.70 -16.86 2.78
CA GLU A 10 6.90 -17.49 2.25
C GLU A 10 7.99 -16.44 2.00
N TRP A 11 9.26 -16.83 2.16
CA TRP A 11 10.38 -15.88 2.11
C TRP A 11 10.44 -15.08 0.80
N TRP A 12 10.08 -15.71 -0.33
CA TRP A 12 10.09 -15.04 -1.63
C TRP A 12 8.94 -14.04 -1.77
N HIS A 13 7.77 -14.36 -1.20
CA HIS A 13 6.64 -13.44 -1.17
C HIS A 13 6.93 -12.23 -0.27
N ALA A 14 7.61 -12.43 0.85
CA ALA A 14 8.12 -11.32 1.67
C ALA A 14 9.06 -10.42 0.86
N LEU A 15 10.05 -11.01 0.19
CA LEU A 15 11.05 -10.27 -0.59
C LEU A 15 10.40 -9.43 -1.71
N GLU A 16 9.49 -10.00 -2.48
CA GLU A 16 8.80 -9.27 -3.54
C GLU A 16 7.83 -8.21 -3.00
N SER A 17 7.22 -8.46 -1.83
CA SER A 17 6.40 -7.46 -1.13
C SER A 17 7.25 -6.25 -0.74
N PHE A 18 8.48 -6.47 -0.24
CA PHE A 18 9.43 -5.39 0.03
C PHE A 18 9.82 -4.62 -1.22
N VAL A 19 9.97 -5.28 -2.37
CA VAL A 19 10.23 -4.59 -3.65
C VAL A 19 9.08 -3.65 -4.01
N VAL A 20 7.85 -4.14 -3.95
CA VAL A 20 6.64 -3.33 -4.25
C VAL A 20 6.54 -2.12 -3.32
N LEU A 21 6.67 -2.35 -2.01
CA LEU A 21 6.57 -1.30 -1.00
C LEU A 21 7.75 -0.31 -1.10
N GLY A 22 8.96 -0.80 -1.33
CA GLY A 22 10.17 0.01 -1.46
C GLY A 22 10.11 0.95 -2.67
N LEU A 23 9.68 0.46 -3.83
CA LEU A 23 9.48 1.30 -5.02
C LEU A 23 8.43 2.39 -4.80
N SER A 24 7.36 2.06 -4.07
CA SER A 24 6.31 3.03 -3.71
C SER A 24 6.90 4.14 -2.82
N ILE A 25 7.67 3.79 -1.79
CA ILE A 25 8.34 4.76 -0.90
C ILE A 25 9.32 5.64 -1.65
N VAL A 26 10.14 5.06 -2.51
CA VAL A 26 11.14 5.79 -3.30
C VAL A 26 10.46 6.78 -4.26
N GLY A 27 9.38 6.38 -4.93
CA GLY A 27 8.63 7.27 -5.80
C GLY A 27 7.86 8.37 -5.06
N THR A 28 7.29 8.05 -3.89
CA THR A 28 6.41 8.97 -3.15
C THR A 28 7.15 9.88 -2.18
N LEU A 29 8.00 9.32 -1.30
CA LEU A 29 8.66 10.09 -0.23
C LEU A 29 9.96 10.75 -0.67
N TYR A 30 10.64 10.19 -1.68
CA TYR A 30 11.94 10.69 -2.16
C TYR A 30 11.86 11.35 -3.54
N ASP A 31 10.67 11.52 -4.12
CA ASP A 31 10.40 12.10 -5.46
C ASP A 31 11.33 11.54 -6.57
N VAL A 32 11.67 10.26 -6.50
CA VAL A 32 12.48 9.63 -7.56
C VAL A 32 11.57 9.33 -8.74
N ARG A 33 11.71 10.16 -9.80
CA ARG A 33 10.85 10.10 -10.98
C ARG A 33 11.18 8.96 -11.93
N ASP A 34 12.44 8.54 -11.99
CA ASP A 34 12.90 7.45 -12.86
C ASP A 34 12.94 6.10 -12.11
N ILE A 35 11.74 5.61 -11.77
CA ILE A 35 11.57 4.28 -11.16
C ILE A 35 12.03 3.17 -12.13
N ASP A 36 11.95 3.41 -13.44
CA ASP A 36 12.34 2.44 -14.47
C ASP A 36 13.82 2.04 -14.35
N SER A 37 14.69 3.01 -14.05
CA SER A 37 16.11 2.76 -13.80
C SER A 37 16.37 1.75 -12.67
N LEU A 38 15.46 1.64 -11.70
CA LEU A 38 15.59 0.75 -10.53
C LEU A 38 15.12 -0.69 -10.81
N ILE A 39 14.23 -0.88 -11.78
CA ILE A 39 13.60 -2.18 -12.05
C ILE A 39 14.62 -3.22 -12.48
N LYS A 40 15.55 -2.87 -13.38
CA LYS A 40 16.56 -3.80 -13.90
C LYS A 40 17.54 -4.24 -12.80
N PRO A 41 18.20 -3.33 -12.05
CA PRO A 41 19.07 -3.71 -10.94
C PRO A 41 18.38 -4.61 -9.91
N ILE A 42 17.15 -4.28 -9.51
CA ILE A 42 16.38 -5.10 -8.57
C ILE A 42 16.11 -6.49 -9.17
N SER A 43 15.65 -6.55 -10.42
CA SER A 43 15.36 -7.82 -11.08
C SER A 43 16.60 -8.71 -11.19
N ASP A 44 17.76 -8.12 -11.48
CA ASP A 44 19.02 -8.86 -11.59
C ASP A 44 19.50 -9.35 -10.22
N LEU A 45 19.32 -8.57 -9.15
CA LEU A 45 19.57 -9.01 -7.78
C LEU A 45 18.69 -10.19 -7.39
N LEU A 46 17.39 -10.13 -7.70
CA LEU A 46 16.45 -11.21 -7.40
C LEU A 46 16.78 -12.51 -8.15
N LYS A 47 17.18 -12.42 -9.43
CA LYS A 47 17.58 -13.60 -10.23
C LYS A 47 18.82 -14.30 -9.67
N ASN A 48 19.71 -13.55 -9.03
CA ASN A 48 20.98 -14.04 -8.52
C ASN A 48 20.89 -14.63 -7.10
N GLN A 49 19.68 -14.73 -6.52
CA GLN A 49 19.48 -15.38 -5.24
C GLN A 49 19.95 -16.85 -5.27
N ASP A 50 20.53 -17.32 -4.17
CA ASP A 50 21.06 -18.68 -4.01
C ASP A 50 20.39 -19.48 -2.87
N ILE A 51 19.29 -18.95 -2.32
CA ILE A 51 18.53 -19.51 -1.19
C ILE A 51 17.78 -20.78 -1.62
N ASP A 52 16.99 -20.71 -2.69
CA ASP A 52 16.30 -21.87 -3.26
C ASP A 52 16.26 -21.78 -4.79
N ARG A 53 17.03 -22.64 -5.46
CA ARG A 53 17.16 -22.69 -6.93
C ARG A 53 15.89 -23.14 -7.65
N LYS A 54 14.91 -23.71 -6.95
CA LYS A 54 13.62 -24.08 -7.54
C LYS A 54 12.74 -22.84 -7.77
N ILE A 55 12.97 -21.78 -7.00
CA ILE A 55 12.18 -20.56 -7.04
C ILE A 55 12.83 -19.56 -7.99
N LYS A 56 12.11 -19.21 -9.06
CA LYS A 56 12.55 -18.23 -10.04
C LYS A 56 12.04 -16.85 -9.66
N LEU A 57 12.96 -15.96 -9.29
CA LEU A 57 12.66 -14.56 -9.02
C LEU A 57 13.22 -13.64 -10.12
N PRO A 58 12.58 -12.50 -10.41
CA PRO A 58 11.22 -12.14 -9.98
C PRO A 58 10.18 -13.13 -10.52
N THR A 59 9.15 -13.41 -9.73
CA THR A 59 7.98 -14.18 -10.14
C THR A 59 7.22 -13.44 -11.24
N ASP A 60 6.33 -14.14 -11.94
CA ASP A 60 5.51 -13.51 -12.97
C ASP A 60 4.52 -12.48 -12.38
N ILE A 61 4.15 -12.65 -11.11
CA ILE A 61 3.35 -11.67 -10.34
C ILE A 61 4.12 -10.36 -10.24
N LEU A 62 5.35 -10.38 -9.73
CA LEU A 62 6.15 -9.16 -9.60
C LEU A 62 6.44 -8.55 -10.97
N LYS A 63 6.79 -9.36 -11.98
CA LYS A 63 6.99 -8.85 -13.35
C LYS A 63 5.78 -8.10 -13.89
N ARG A 64 4.56 -8.63 -13.66
CA ARG A 64 3.31 -7.99 -14.09
C ARG A 64 3.10 -6.65 -13.37
N ILE A 65 3.34 -6.61 -12.06
CA ILE A 65 3.21 -5.37 -11.27
C ILE A 65 4.21 -4.32 -11.75
N LEU A 66 5.45 -4.70 -12.01
CA LEU A 66 6.49 -3.77 -12.47
C LEU A 66 6.22 -3.19 -13.88
N ARG A 67 5.41 -3.87 -14.71
CA ARG A 67 4.94 -3.29 -15.99
C ARG A 67 3.97 -2.13 -15.77
N ASP A 68 3.17 -2.18 -14.70
CA ASP A 68 2.22 -1.12 -14.32
C ASP A 68 2.65 -0.40 -13.03
N LYS A 69 3.91 0.00 -13.00
CA LYS A 69 4.55 0.69 -11.87
C LYS A 69 3.84 1.97 -11.42
N LYS A 70 3.04 2.61 -12.28
CA LYS A 70 2.32 3.86 -11.93
C LYS A 70 1.32 3.62 -10.81
N THR A 71 0.71 2.44 -10.76
CA THR A 71 -0.24 2.07 -9.71
C THR A 71 0.41 1.97 -8.33
N LEU A 72 1.74 1.80 -8.25
CA LEU A 72 2.47 1.78 -6.98
C LEU A 72 2.51 3.15 -6.29
N LEU A 73 2.28 4.22 -7.04
CA LEU A 73 2.29 5.59 -6.54
C LEU A 73 0.89 6.12 -6.21
N LEU A 74 -0.13 5.27 -6.34
CA LEU A 74 -1.53 5.63 -6.10
C LEU A 74 -2.06 4.85 -4.91
N CYS A 75 -2.95 5.48 -4.14
CA CYS A 75 -3.73 4.77 -3.14
C CYS A 75 -4.67 3.78 -3.85
N PRO A 76 -4.71 2.50 -3.42
CA PRO A 76 -5.51 1.49 -4.09
C PRO A 76 -7.01 1.74 -4.00
N LEU A 77 -7.48 2.40 -2.93
CA LEU A 77 -8.90 2.71 -2.73
C LEU A 77 -9.30 4.01 -3.45
N CYS A 78 -8.74 5.16 -3.05
CA CYS A 78 -9.18 6.45 -3.58
C CYS A 78 -8.51 6.87 -4.90
N LYS A 79 -7.52 6.11 -5.39
CA LYS A 79 -6.76 6.35 -6.63
C LYS A 79 -5.95 7.67 -6.72
N SER A 80 -6.08 8.57 -5.75
CA SER A 80 -5.20 9.73 -5.60
C SER A 80 -3.74 9.30 -5.34
N ARG A 81 -2.81 10.20 -5.65
CA ARG A 81 -1.38 9.95 -5.43
C ARG A 81 -1.08 9.82 -3.93
N LEU A 82 -0.12 8.98 -3.59
CA LEU A 82 0.24 8.72 -2.19
C LEU A 82 0.84 9.94 -1.49
N GLU A 83 1.41 10.90 -2.23
CA GLU A 83 1.89 12.17 -1.70
C GLU A 83 0.80 13.26 -1.62
N SER A 84 -0.35 13.05 -2.28
CA SER A 84 -1.47 14.00 -2.24
C SER A 84 -2.39 13.72 -1.05
N ASN A 85 -3.36 14.61 -0.82
CA ASN A 85 -4.32 14.37 0.24
C ASN A 85 -5.31 13.25 -0.18
N VAL A 86 -5.95 12.63 0.82
CA VAL A 86 -6.93 11.55 0.59
C VAL A 86 -8.01 11.99 -0.39
N ALA A 87 -8.25 11.20 -1.44
CA ALA A 87 -9.26 11.47 -2.47
C ALA A 87 -9.18 12.88 -3.07
N ASP A 88 -7.97 13.48 -3.05
CA ASP A 88 -7.70 14.87 -3.42
C ASP A 88 -8.62 15.89 -2.70
N LEU A 89 -9.05 15.55 -1.48
CA LEU A 89 -9.81 16.44 -0.62
C LEU A 89 -8.94 17.62 -0.15
N PRO A 90 -9.55 18.76 0.23
CA PRO A 90 -8.82 19.86 0.85
C PRO A 90 -8.08 19.43 2.11
N GLU A 91 -6.90 20.02 2.38
CA GLU A 91 -6.21 19.78 3.64
C GLU A 91 -7.05 20.30 4.81
N ARG A 92 -7.12 19.49 5.87
CA ARG A 92 -7.81 19.87 7.10
C ARG A 92 -6.88 20.71 7.97
N GLU A 93 -7.34 21.88 8.38
CA GLU A 93 -6.69 22.63 9.45
C GLU A 93 -7.01 21.99 10.81
N ARG A 94 -5.97 21.80 11.63
CA ARG A 94 -6.08 21.23 12.97
C ARG A 94 -5.55 22.21 13.99
N ASP A 95 -6.38 22.55 14.97
CA ASP A 95 -5.97 23.41 16.08
C ASP A 95 -4.78 22.85 16.85
N SER A 96 -3.99 23.74 17.44
CA SER A 96 -2.95 23.34 18.39
C SER A 96 -3.59 22.64 19.59
N VAL A 97 -3.01 21.51 19.99
CA VAL A 97 -3.47 20.76 21.16
C VAL A 97 -2.32 20.74 22.15
N TRP A 98 -2.64 20.94 23.42
CA TRP A 98 -1.66 20.81 24.48
C TRP A 98 -1.04 19.41 24.44
N GLN A 99 0.30 19.34 24.43
CA GLN A 99 1.04 18.10 24.60
C GLN A 99 2.20 18.35 25.57
N PRO A 100 2.56 17.35 26.41
CA PRO A 100 3.72 17.49 27.27
C PRO A 100 5.00 17.66 26.46
N GLU A 101 5.89 18.55 26.87
CA GLU A 101 7.15 18.86 26.16
C GLU A 101 8.08 17.65 26.01
N TRP A 102 7.99 16.69 26.93
CA TRP A 102 8.80 15.46 26.91
C TRP A 102 8.26 14.36 25.98
N ARG A 103 7.14 14.60 25.27
CA ARG A 103 6.52 13.61 24.38
C ARG A 103 6.75 13.99 22.91
N THR A 104 7.26 13.05 22.12
CA THR A 104 7.29 13.20 20.66
C THR A 104 5.87 13.22 20.09
N ALA A 105 5.55 14.26 19.32
CA ALA A 105 4.25 14.41 18.68
C ALA A 105 4.01 13.32 17.63
N LYS A 106 3.16 12.34 17.94
CA LYS A 106 2.71 11.30 16.98
C LYS A 106 1.58 11.76 16.06
N ARG A 107 1.25 13.06 16.06
CA ARG A 107 0.06 13.59 15.38
C ARG A 107 0.15 13.43 13.86
N ALA A 108 1.37 13.51 13.31
CA ALA A 108 1.66 13.28 11.90
C ALA A 108 1.24 11.88 11.44
N GLU A 109 1.47 10.82 12.23
CA GLU A 109 1.03 9.46 11.90
C GLU A 109 -0.50 9.33 11.83
N GLY A 110 -1.22 10.24 12.49
CA GLY A 110 -2.68 10.30 12.51
C GLY A 110 -3.30 11.20 11.44
N GLU A 111 -2.50 11.83 10.57
CA GLU A 111 -3.01 12.62 9.44
C GLU A 111 -3.66 11.71 8.40
N ASP A 112 -4.69 12.23 7.72
CA ASP A 112 -5.49 11.47 6.77
C ASP A 112 -4.68 11.01 5.56
N LYS A 113 -3.76 11.87 5.10
CA LYS A 113 -2.80 11.63 4.02
C LYS A 113 -1.63 10.73 4.40
N SER A 114 -1.44 10.40 5.68
CA SER A 114 -0.33 9.54 6.08
C SER A 114 -0.45 8.18 5.42
N ILE A 115 0.63 7.69 4.83
CA ILE A 115 0.60 6.41 4.12
C ILE A 115 0.75 5.25 5.10
N GLN A 116 -0.03 4.21 4.87
CA GLN A 116 0.02 2.95 5.62
C GLN A 116 0.06 1.79 4.65
N ILE A 117 0.62 0.68 5.11
CA ILE A 117 0.55 -0.58 4.37
C ILE A 117 -0.89 -1.07 4.43
N MET A 118 -1.43 -1.37 3.25
CA MET A 118 -2.77 -1.87 3.00
C MET A 118 -2.68 -3.23 2.33
N HIS A 119 -3.63 -4.09 2.64
CA HIS A 119 -3.84 -5.35 1.94
C HIS A 119 -5.09 -5.21 1.06
N LEU A 120 -4.98 -5.51 -0.23
CA LEU A 120 -6.09 -5.35 -1.18
C LEU A 120 -7.23 -6.34 -0.91
N LYS A 121 -6.87 -7.52 -0.41
CA LYS A 121 -7.71 -8.54 0.20
C LYS A 121 -7.30 -8.70 1.65
N PRO A 122 -8.26 -8.85 2.57
CA PRO A 122 -7.96 -8.99 4.00
C PRO A 122 -7.08 -10.19 4.28
N LEU A 123 -6.33 -10.12 5.37
CA LEU A 123 -5.53 -11.26 5.83
C LEU A 123 -6.47 -12.26 6.50
N ILE A 124 -6.34 -13.53 6.13
CA ILE A 124 -7.07 -14.64 6.73
C ILE A 124 -6.08 -15.71 7.19
N GLU A 125 -6.42 -16.43 8.25
CA GLU A 125 -5.54 -17.44 8.85
C GLU A 125 -5.32 -18.66 7.93
N SER A 126 -6.24 -18.91 7.01
CA SER A 126 -6.22 -20.10 6.15
C SER A 126 -5.31 -19.97 4.92
N ALA A 127 -4.72 -18.80 4.65
CA ALA A 127 -3.95 -18.57 3.43
C ALA A 127 -2.83 -17.54 3.60
N ILE A 128 -1.75 -17.71 2.84
CA ILE A 128 -0.67 -16.73 2.72
C ILE A 128 -1.12 -15.63 1.75
N ILE A 129 -1.55 -14.49 2.29
CA ILE A 129 -2.03 -13.35 1.49
C ILE A 129 -1.12 -12.11 1.66
N HIS A 130 -0.03 -12.21 2.41
CA HIS A 130 1.01 -11.17 2.42
C HIS A 130 1.99 -11.36 1.26
N THR A 131 1.55 -11.01 0.05
CA THR A 131 2.30 -11.20 -1.20
C THR A 131 2.41 -9.88 -1.98
N ALA A 132 3.34 -9.81 -2.92
CA ALA A 132 3.51 -8.66 -3.80
C ALA A 132 2.23 -8.28 -4.56
N GLU A 133 1.34 -9.24 -4.85
CA GLU A 133 0.05 -8.97 -5.47
C GLU A 133 -0.88 -8.18 -4.55
N ASN A 134 -0.84 -8.48 -3.25
CA ASN A 134 -1.84 -8.02 -2.29
C ASN A 134 -1.40 -6.83 -1.44
N VAL A 135 -0.11 -6.53 -1.34
CA VAL A 135 0.40 -5.43 -0.49
C VAL A 135 0.55 -4.12 -1.27
N ARG A 136 0.02 -3.02 -0.75
CA ARG A 136 0.24 -1.67 -1.31
C ARG A 136 0.42 -0.66 -0.19
N TYR A 137 0.96 0.51 -0.50
CA TYR A 137 0.71 1.68 0.35
C TYR A 137 -0.60 2.33 -0.04
N GLY A 138 -1.29 2.93 0.93
CA GLY A 138 -2.40 3.84 0.68
C GLY A 138 -2.63 4.76 1.85
N HIS A 139 -3.52 5.74 1.66
CA HIS A 139 -3.83 6.72 2.68
C HIS A 139 -4.42 6.05 3.93
N ARG A 140 -4.02 6.54 5.10
CA ARG A 140 -4.50 6.07 6.40
C ARG A 140 -6.02 6.10 6.47
N TRP A 141 -6.64 7.19 6.02
CA TRP A 141 -8.10 7.27 5.98
C TRP A 141 -8.69 6.10 5.21
N CYS A 142 -8.19 5.83 4.00
CA CYS A 142 -8.63 4.73 3.16
C CYS A 142 -8.45 3.38 3.85
N ASN A 143 -7.27 3.13 4.41
CA ASN A 143 -6.96 1.88 5.12
C ASN A 143 -7.90 1.64 6.30
N VAL A 144 -8.09 2.65 7.15
CA VAL A 144 -9.00 2.57 8.30
C VAL A 144 -10.44 2.37 7.86
N SER A 145 -10.86 3.00 6.76
CA SER A 145 -12.23 2.90 6.24
C SER A 145 -12.54 1.52 5.66
N MET A 146 -11.55 0.84 5.07
CA MET A 146 -11.71 -0.52 4.56
C MET A 146 -11.86 -1.55 5.69
N THR A 147 -11.33 -1.28 6.88
CA THR A 147 -11.31 -2.22 8.01
C THR A 147 -10.68 -3.56 7.59
N ASP A 148 -11.40 -4.68 7.69
CA ASP A 148 -10.96 -6.03 7.31
C ASP A 148 -11.71 -6.55 6.07
N HIS A 149 -12.03 -5.65 5.14
CA HIS A 149 -12.70 -5.97 3.88
C HIS A 149 -11.78 -5.73 2.68
N SER A 150 -12.08 -6.40 1.57
CA SER A 150 -11.41 -6.15 0.30
C SER A 150 -11.77 -4.79 -0.28
N ILE A 151 -11.00 -4.35 -1.27
CA ILE A 151 -11.30 -3.11 -2.03
C ILE A 151 -12.71 -3.18 -2.62
N ASP A 152 -13.07 -4.30 -3.25
CA ASP A 152 -14.35 -4.46 -3.96
C ASP A 152 -15.52 -4.40 -2.98
N GLU A 153 -15.46 -5.16 -1.87
CA GLU A 153 -16.49 -5.11 -0.82
C GLU A 153 -16.65 -3.71 -0.22
N THR A 154 -15.54 -2.99 -0.06
CA THR A 154 -15.57 -1.61 0.45
C THR A 154 -16.27 -0.67 -0.53
N LEU A 155 -16.01 -0.81 -1.83
CA LEU A 155 -16.62 0.02 -2.87
C LEU A 155 -18.12 -0.29 -3.01
N ASP A 156 -18.50 -1.57 -3.01
CA ASP A 156 -19.90 -2.01 -3.04
C ASP A 156 -20.67 -1.45 -1.84
N PHE A 157 -20.07 -1.50 -0.64
CA PHE A 157 -20.67 -0.90 0.55
C PHE A 157 -20.81 0.62 0.43
N MET A 158 -19.78 1.31 -0.05
CA MET A 158 -19.83 2.76 -0.26
C MET A 158 -20.90 3.15 -1.27
N GLU A 159 -21.02 2.42 -2.38
CA GLU A 159 -22.07 2.62 -3.38
C GLU A 159 -23.45 2.46 -2.76
N HIS A 160 -23.68 1.35 -2.06
CA HIS A 160 -24.95 1.10 -1.37
C HIS A 160 -25.32 2.23 -0.41
N VAL A 161 -24.36 2.73 0.39
CA VAL A 161 -24.60 3.86 1.31
C VAL A 161 -25.01 5.12 0.55
N ILE A 162 -24.39 5.43 -0.59
CA ILE A 162 -24.75 6.59 -1.41
C ILE A 162 -26.15 6.43 -2.02
N GLU A 163 -26.50 5.22 -2.48
CA GLU A 163 -27.82 4.90 -3.04
C GLU A 163 -28.95 5.09 -2.02
N VAL A 164 -28.83 4.52 -0.81
CA VAL A 164 -29.89 4.60 0.20
C VAL A 164 -30.10 6.02 0.75
N HIS A 165 -29.08 6.89 0.63
CA HIS A 165 -29.18 8.31 0.95
C HIS A 165 -29.68 9.16 -0.23
N GLY A 166 -29.97 8.56 -1.39
CA GLY A 166 -30.44 9.29 -2.58
C GLY A 166 -29.39 10.24 -3.16
N ARG A 167 -28.09 9.95 -2.96
CA ARG A 167 -26.98 10.81 -3.41
C ARG A 167 -26.34 10.35 -4.73
N CYS A 168 -26.78 9.22 -5.28
CA CYS A 168 -26.39 8.81 -6.64
C CYS A 168 -27.00 9.78 -7.66
N LYS A 169 -26.14 10.45 -8.44
CA LYS A 169 -26.58 11.17 -9.64
C LYS A 169 -26.94 10.12 -10.69
N LYS A 170 -28.18 10.11 -11.15
CA LYS A 170 -28.60 9.35 -12.34
C LYS A 170 -28.00 9.94 -13.60
#